data_AF-A0A9D6PME5-F1
#
_entry.id   AF-A0A9D6PME5-F1
#
_cell.length_a   1.000
_cell.length_b   1.000
_cell.length_c   1.000
_cell.angle_alpha   90.00
_cell.angle_beta   90.00
_cell.angle_gamma   90.00
#
_symmetry.space_group_name_H-M   'P 1'
#
loop_
_entity.id
_entity.type
_entity.pdbx_description
1 polymer ?
#
loop_
_entity_poly.entity_id
_entity_poly.type
_entity_poly.pdbx_seq_one_letter_code
_entity_poly.pdbx_strand_id
1 'polypeptide(L)'
;VCSVGLDMVPIPGDTSVDVLAGIIADEMAIGMINHKTTACRLIPVPGKKAGETVDFGGLLGKGPIMDVLAPSPNKFVRRGGRIPSPIHSMKN
;
A
#
# COMPACT_ATOMS: atom_id res chain seq x y z
N VAL A 1 -13.78 -2.88 10.72
CA VAL A 1 -12.79 -2.16 9.87
C VAL A 1 -13.53 -1.16 8.99
N CYS A 2 -13.38 0.13 9.25
CA CYS A 2 -14.13 1.24 8.62
C CYS A 2 -13.27 2.02 7.59
N SER A 3 -12.29 1.37 6.96
CA SER A 3 -11.30 2.09 6.15
C SER A 3 -11.58 1.97 4.65
N VAL A 4 -11.37 3.08 3.94
CA VAL A 4 -11.19 3.20 2.48
C VAL A 4 -9.86 2.58 2.00
N GLY A 5 -8.98 2.22 2.93
CA GLY A 5 -7.65 1.64 2.68
C GLY A 5 -6.54 2.62 3.01
N LEU A 6 -5.45 2.55 2.25
CA LEU A 6 -4.32 3.47 2.39
C LEU A 6 -4.54 4.69 1.49
N ASP A 7 -4.81 5.85 2.06
CA ASP A 7 -5.05 7.07 1.30
C ASP A 7 -4.09 8.19 1.70
N MET A 8 -3.53 8.88 0.70
CA MET A 8 -2.54 9.94 0.86
C MET A 8 -1.39 9.53 1.78
N VAL A 9 -0.68 8.45 1.44
CA VAL A 9 0.43 7.96 2.27
C VAL A 9 1.76 8.31 1.59
N PRO A 10 2.48 9.36 2.03
CA PRO A 10 3.80 9.67 1.52
C PRO A 10 4.81 8.63 2.02
N ILE A 11 5.68 8.17 1.13
CA ILE A 11 6.71 7.15 1.41
C ILE A 11 8.04 7.56 0.76
N PRO A 12 9.19 6.96 1.16
CA PRO A 12 10.48 7.28 0.57
C PRO A 12 10.46 7.08 -0.95
N GLY A 13 11.03 8.04 -1.69
CA GLY A 13 11.05 8.01 -3.15
C GLY A 13 11.86 6.86 -3.76
N ASP A 14 12.74 6.25 -2.98
CA ASP A 14 13.52 5.07 -3.37
C ASP A 14 12.86 3.73 -2.98
N THR A 15 11.59 3.76 -2.58
CA THR A 15 10.82 2.52 -2.34
C THR A 15 10.72 1.72 -3.63
N SER A 16 11.19 0.47 -3.60
CA SER A 16 11.23 -0.40 -4.78
C SER A 16 9.83 -0.76 -5.29
N VAL A 17 9.70 -0.99 -6.59
CA VAL A 17 8.45 -1.44 -7.23
C VAL A 17 7.92 -2.74 -6.60
N ASP A 18 8.81 -3.66 -6.23
CA ASP A 18 8.41 -4.92 -5.60
C ASP A 18 7.73 -4.65 -4.24
N VAL A 19 8.26 -3.70 -3.46
CA VAL A 19 7.66 -3.28 -2.17
C VAL A 19 6.32 -2.58 -2.38
N LEU A 20 6.23 -1.67 -3.36
CA LEU A 20 4.95 -1.01 -3.71
C LEU A 20 3.88 -2.04 -4.09
N ALA A 21 4.24 -3.01 -4.93
CA ALA A 21 3.35 -4.10 -5.32
C ALA A 21 2.92 -4.97 -4.13
N GLY A 22 3.82 -5.20 -3.17
CA GLY A 22 3.52 -5.91 -1.92
C GLY A 22 2.47 -5.17 -1.09
N ILE A 23 2.65 -3.88 -0.85
CA ILE A 23 1.69 -3.06 -0.08
C ILE A 23 0.30 -3.06 -0.75
N ILE A 24 0.27 -2.89 -2.07
CA ILE A 24 -0.99 -2.93 -2.84
C ILE A 24 -1.65 -4.31 -2.73
N ALA A 25 -0.86 -5.39 -2.83
CA ALA A 25 -1.38 -6.76 -2.72
C ALA A 25 -1.97 -7.04 -1.32
N ASP A 26 -1.36 -6.53 -0.25
CA ASP A 26 -1.89 -6.64 1.11
C ASP A 26 -3.23 -5.91 1.24
N GLU A 27 -3.33 -4.68 0.75
CA GLU A 27 -4.58 -3.90 0.80
C GLU A 27 -5.69 -4.53 -0.05
N MET A 28 -5.33 -5.11 -1.21
CA MET A 28 -6.24 -5.89 -2.05
C MET A 28 -6.72 -7.15 -1.33
N ALA A 29 -5.84 -7.86 -0.61
CA ALA A 29 -6.21 -9.06 0.15
C ALA A 29 -7.19 -8.73 1.28
N ILE A 30 -6.96 -7.62 2.00
CA ILE A 30 -7.87 -7.11 3.03
C ILE A 30 -9.24 -6.81 2.43
N GLY A 31 -9.30 -6.13 1.28
CA GLY A 31 -10.56 -5.84 0.59
C GLY A 31 -11.28 -7.10 0.13
N MET A 32 -10.55 -8.00 -0.53
CA MET A 32 -11.05 -9.27 -1.07
C MET A 32 -11.66 -10.16 0.03
N ILE A 33 -10.95 -10.36 1.16
CA ILE A 33 -11.42 -11.29 2.19
C ILE A 33 -12.63 -10.75 2.97
N ASN A 34 -12.66 -9.42 3.18
CA ASN A 34 -13.67 -8.74 3.98
C ASN A 34 -14.86 -8.23 3.16
N HIS A 35 -14.91 -8.50 1.85
CA HIS A 35 -15.95 -7.98 0.96
C HIS A 35 -16.06 -6.46 1.01
N LYS A 36 -14.92 -5.77 0.93
CA LYS A 36 -14.85 -4.31 0.99
C LYS A 36 -14.09 -3.75 -0.19
N THR A 37 -14.57 -2.63 -0.69
CA THR A 37 -13.82 -1.79 -1.61
C THR A 37 -12.74 -1.08 -0.80
N THR A 38 -11.49 -1.42 -1.08
CA THR A 38 -10.31 -0.75 -0.55
C THR A 38 -9.56 -0.06 -1.69
N ALA A 39 -8.74 0.92 -1.34
CA ALA A 39 -7.90 1.67 -2.26
C ALA A 39 -6.50 1.86 -1.66
N CYS A 40 -5.53 2.09 -2.54
CA CYS A 40 -4.15 2.36 -2.16
C CYS A 40 -3.64 3.57 -2.96
N ARG A 41 -3.39 4.69 -2.27
CA ARG A 41 -2.76 5.90 -2.79
C ARG A 41 -1.46 6.15 -2.02
N LEU A 42 -0.41 5.46 -2.45
CA LEU A 42 0.97 5.68 -2.01
C LEU A 42 1.60 6.81 -2.83
N ILE A 43 2.39 7.65 -2.20
CA ILE A 43 3.06 8.79 -2.83
C ILE A 43 4.56 8.68 -2.56
N PRO A 44 5.34 8.02 -3.45
CA PRO A 44 6.80 8.06 -3.37
C PRO A 44 7.30 9.48 -3.57
N VAL A 45 7.99 10.03 -2.57
CA VAL A 45 8.51 11.41 -2.63
C VAL A 45 10.01 11.39 -2.95
N PRO A 46 10.43 11.82 -4.15
CA PRO A 46 11.84 11.77 -4.57
C PRO A 46 12.77 12.51 -3.62
N GLY A 47 13.91 11.89 -3.29
CA GLY A 47 14.93 12.49 -2.44
C GLY A 47 14.58 12.59 -0.95
N LYS A 48 13.42 12.08 -0.52
CA LYS A 48 12.96 12.10 0.88
C LYS A 48 13.05 10.73 1.53
N LYS A 49 13.33 10.74 2.84
CA LYS A 49 13.44 9.57 3.73
C LYS A 49 12.35 9.57 4.79
N ALA A 50 12.14 8.40 5.41
CA ALA A 50 11.18 8.23 6.50
C ALA A 50 11.44 9.23 7.64
N GLY A 51 10.37 9.81 8.18
CA GLY A 51 10.43 10.82 9.23
C GLY A 51 10.65 12.25 8.74
N GLU A 52 11.02 12.48 7.48
CA GLU A 52 10.95 13.81 6.88
C GLU A 52 9.50 14.24 6.64
N THR A 53 9.29 15.52 6.31
CA THR A 53 7.96 16.06 5.94
C THR A 53 7.96 16.44 4.46
N VAL A 54 6.87 16.12 3.78
CA VAL A 54 6.53 16.64 2.45
C VAL A 54 5.44 17.70 2.58
N ASP A 55 5.58 18.77 1.81
CA ASP A 55 4.56 19.81 1.65
C ASP A 55 4.07 19.78 0.19
N PHE A 56 2.84 19.33 -0.01
CA PHE A 56 2.18 19.32 -1.31
C PHE A 56 1.51 20.66 -1.64
N GLY A 57 1.45 21.58 -0.67
CA GLY A 57 0.85 22.90 -0.81
C GLY A 57 -0.69 22.88 -0.90
N GLY A 58 -1.26 24.09 -0.83
CA GLY A 58 -2.67 24.35 -1.11
C GLY A 58 -3.64 23.43 -0.37
N LEU A 59 -4.53 22.77 -1.12
CA LEU A 59 -5.56 21.87 -0.61
C LEU A 59 -5.00 20.52 -0.09
N LEU A 60 -3.84 20.09 -0.59
CA LEU A 60 -3.27 18.78 -0.29
C LEU A 60 -2.45 18.77 1.01
N GLY A 61 -2.04 19.95 1.48
CA GLY A 61 -1.39 20.13 2.78
C GLY A 61 0.00 19.49 2.86
N LYS A 62 0.40 19.16 4.09
CA LYS A 62 1.71 18.59 4.42
C LYS A 62 1.55 17.34 5.28
N GLY A 63 2.48 16.41 5.17
CA GLY A 63 2.46 15.16 5.92
C GLY A 63 3.85 14.55 6.10
N PRO A 64 4.02 13.70 7.13
CA PRO A 64 5.27 12.97 7.32
C PRO A 64 5.44 11.89 6.24
N ILE A 65 6.68 11.64 5.86
CA ILE A 65 7.08 10.48 5.07
C ILE A 65 7.05 9.25 5.98
N MET A 66 6.16 8.32 5.67
CA MET A 66 5.96 7.10 6.44
C MET A 66 7.08 6.10 6.16
N ASP A 67 7.52 5.40 7.20
CA ASP A 67 8.49 4.32 7.04
C ASP A 67 7.87 3.12 6.30
N VAL A 68 8.71 2.39 5.56
CA VAL A 68 8.30 1.21 4.78
C VAL A 68 9.22 0.05 5.14
N LEU A 69 8.63 -1.09 5.48
CA LEU A 69 9.35 -2.27 5.96
C LEU A 69 10.37 -2.79 4.92
N ALA A 70 11.58 -3.10 5.39
CA ALA A 70 12.75 -3.42 4.55
C ALA A 70 12.80 -4.81 3.86
N PRO A 71 12.16 -5.90 4.33
CA PRO A 71 12.25 -7.19 3.65
C PRO A 71 11.64 -7.16 2.25
N SER A 72 12.36 -7.70 1.27
CA SER A 72 11.91 -7.69 -0.13
C SER A 72 10.80 -8.72 -0.37
N PRO A 73 9.61 -8.31 -0.86
CA PRO A 73 8.53 -9.23 -1.24
C PRO A 73 8.69 -9.77 -2.67
N ASN A 74 9.87 -9.61 -3.29
CA ASN A 74 10.14 -9.93 -4.70
C ASN A 74 9.62 -11.32 -5.12
N LYS A 75 9.92 -12.36 -4.34
CA LYS A 75 9.48 -13.75 -4.65
C LYS A 75 7.96 -13.87 -4.75
N PHE A 76 7.23 -13.13 -3.93
CA PHE A 76 5.77 -13.15 -3.91
C PHE A 76 5.21 -12.37 -5.10
N VAL A 77 5.59 -11.10 -5.25
CA VAL A 77 5.02 -10.22 -6.29
C VAL A 77 5.40 -10.65 -7.71
N ARG A 78 6.60 -11.22 -7.89
CA ARG A 78 7.06 -11.73 -9.19
C ARG A 78 6.54 -13.10 -9.55
N ARG A 79 5.87 -13.81 -8.62
CA ARG A 79 5.21 -15.07 -8.96
C ARG A 79 4.18 -14.90 -10.07
N GLY A 80 3.54 -13.72 -10.14
CA GLY A 80 2.54 -13.41 -11.14
C GLY A 80 1.33 -14.35 -11.07
N GLY A 81 0.53 -14.35 -12.14
CA GLY A 81 -0.69 -15.17 -12.22
C GLY A 81 -1.89 -14.50 -11.54
N ARG A 82 -2.80 -15.32 -11.02
CA ARG A 82 -4.09 -14.88 -10.47
C ARG A 82 -4.26 -15.39 -9.05
N ILE A 83 -4.55 -14.50 -8.12
CA ILE A 83 -5.04 -14.88 -6.78
C ILE A 83 -6.51 -15.28 -6.94
N PRO A 84 -6.89 -16.53 -6.61
CA PRO A 84 -8.27 -16.99 -6.74
C PRO A 84 -9.18 -16.30 -5.73
N SER A 85 -10.49 -16.30 -6.03
CA SER A 85 -11.49 -15.79 -5.08
C SER A 85 -11.46 -16.59 -3.77
N PRO A 86 -11.72 -15.95 -2.63
CA PRO A 86 -11.79 -16.64 -1.35
C PRO A 86 -12.96 -17.63 -1.33
N ILE A 87 -12.82 -18.73 -0.57
CA ILE A 87 -13.87 -19.73 -0.41
C ILE A 87 -14.99 -19.12 0.45
N HIS A 88 -16.16 -18.93 -0.14
CA HIS A 88 -17.32 -18.37 0.56
C HIS A 88 -17.98 -19.35 1.53
N SER A 89 -17.86 -20.66 1.31
CA SER A 89 -18.50 -21.71 2.12
C SER A 89 -17.90 -21.91 3.52
N MET A 90 -16.76 -21.26 3.82
CA MET A 90 -16.06 -21.33 5.10
C MET A 90 -16.39 -20.12 6.00
N LYS A 91 -17.43 -19.34 5.67
CA LYS A 91 -17.93 -18.24 6.50
C LYS A 91 -19.12 -18.77 7.29
N ASN A 92 -18.93 -18.98 8.60
CA ASN A 92 -20.01 -19.34 9.54
C ASN A 92 -21.07 -18.25 9.61
#